data_AF-A0A7R9L8P9-F1
#
_entry.id   AF-A0A7R9L8P9-F1
#
_cell.length_a   1.000
_cell.length_b   1.000
_cell.length_c   1.000
_cell.angle_alpha   90.00
_cell.angle_beta   90.00
_cell.angle_gamma   90.00
#
_symmetry.space_group_name_H-M   'P 1'
#
loop_
_entity.id
_entity.type
_entity.pdbx_description
1 polymer ?
#
loop_
_entity_poly.entity_id
_entity_poly.type
_entity_poly.pdbx_seq_one_letter_code
_entity_poly.pdbx_strand_id
1 'polypeptide(L)'
;MADMTVSSTDPSMAAMADRPALPEYVATIDSQLSSMYLNVDCVDNYSQYYHRFRRDGRQHYRCLRDDCHFVTNKSSIAVRHIRRHINEKPYKCWHKDDNEDCNQQFYQKCDLRVHLMRHFEDKPFKCSQNSCDKCFTTQKALTLHLRRHSLTEG
;
A
#
# COMPACT_ATOMS: atom_id res chain seq x y z
N MET A 1 -6.46 -37.64 -52.87
CA MET A 1 -7.31 -37.12 -51.78
C MET A 1 -6.41 -36.97 -50.57
N ALA A 2 -5.92 -35.76 -50.32
CA ALA A 2 -5.07 -35.44 -49.18
C ALA A 2 -5.95 -34.77 -48.12
N ASP A 3 -6.09 -35.44 -46.98
CA ASP A 3 -6.88 -34.97 -45.84
C ASP A 3 -6.00 -34.04 -44.99
N MET A 4 -6.32 -32.75 -44.98
CA MET A 4 -5.66 -31.75 -44.15
C MET A 4 -6.44 -31.60 -42.85
N THR A 5 -6.07 -32.35 -41.82
CA THR A 5 -6.50 -32.06 -40.45
C THR A 5 -5.58 -31.00 -39.87
N VAL A 6 -6.04 -29.75 -39.86
CA VAL A 6 -5.35 -28.65 -39.18
C VAL A 6 -5.68 -28.78 -37.69
N SER A 7 -4.80 -29.42 -36.93
CA SER A 7 -4.87 -29.45 -35.47
C SER A 7 -4.48 -28.07 -34.95
N SER A 8 -5.49 -27.24 -34.66
CA SER A 8 -5.31 -25.92 -34.07
C SER A 8 -5.40 -26.06 -32.55
N THR A 9 -4.27 -26.33 -31.90
CA THR A 9 -4.12 -26.10 -30.47
C THR A 9 -3.59 -24.68 -30.31
N ASP A 10 -4.51 -23.73 -30.16
CA ASP A 10 -4.20 -22.35 -29.81
C ASP A 10 -3.49 -22.32 -28.44
N PRO A 11 -2.22 -21.88 -28.33
CA PRO A 11 -1.49 -21.89 -27.06
C PRO A 11 -1.94 -20.81 -26.07
N SER A 12 -2.93 -19.99 -26.43
CA SER A 12 -3.33 -18.78 -25.69
C SER A 12 -4.02 -19.04 -24.34
N MET A 13 -4.42 -20.27 -24.01
CA MET A 13 -5.07 -20.58 -22.71
C MET A 13 -4.17 -21.24 -21.65
N ALA A 14 -2.87 -21.47 -21.93
CA ALA A 14 -2.00 -22.25 -21.04
C ALA A 14 -1.18 -21.45 -20.02
N ALA A 15 -1.61 -20.24 -19.65
CA ALA A 15 -0.94 -19.44 -18.62
C ALA A 15 -1.93 -18.86 -17.61
N MET A 16 -2.76 -19.71 -17.02
CA MET A 16 -3.40 -19.42 -15.73
C MET A 16 -2.69 -20.26 -14.66
N ALA A 17 -1.40 -20.00 -14.49
CA ALA A 17 -0.64 -20.57 -13.38
C ALA A 17 -1.26 -20.08 -12.07
N ASP A 18 -1.47 -21.02 -11.16
CA ASP A 18 -2.12 -20.91 -9.86
C ASP A 18 -2.05 -19.49 -9.25
N ARG A 19 -3.16 -18.76 -9.31
CA ARG A 19 -3.34 -17.53 -8.53
C ARG A 19 -3.47 -17.97 -7.06
N PRO A 20 -2.48 -17.73 -6.19
CA PRO A 20 -2.51 -18.24 -4.82
C PRO A 20 -3.73 -17.69 -4.08
N ALA A 21 -4.28 -18.50 -3.16
CA ALA A 21 -5.49 -18.14 -2.42
C ALA A 21 -5.29 -16.81 -1.68
N LEU A 22 -6.35 -15.99 -1.62
CA LEU A 22 -6.44 -14.67 -0.95
C LEU A 22 -5.52 -14.48 0.30
N PRO A 23 -5.45 -15.42 1.27
CA PRO A 23 -4.59 -15.27 2.44
C PRO A 23 -3.08 -15.35 2.14
N GLU A 24 -2.67 -16.21 1.21
CA GLU A 24 -1.26 -16.43 0.86
C GLU A 24 -0.70 -15.25 0.08
N TYR A 25 -1.52 -14.63 -0.77
CA TYR A 25 -1.12 -13.46 -1.54
C TYR A 25 -0.93 -12.22 -0.65
N VAL A 26 -1.85 -11.96 0.30
CA VAL A 26 -1.71 -10.87 1.28
C VAL A 26 -0.50 -11.07 2.19
N ALA A 27 -0.22 -12.31 2.58
CA ALA A 27 0.98 -12.66 3.35
C ALA A 27 2.27 -12.38 2.54
N THR A 28 2.25 -12.60 1.22
CA THR A 28 3.36 -12.27 0.32
C THR A 28 3.61 -10.77 0.25
N ILE A 29 2.56 -9.95 0.11
CA ILE A 29 2.69 -8.48 0.20
C ILE A 29 3.28 -8.09 1.55
N ASP A 30 2.77 -8.65 2.65
CA ASP A 30 3.23 -8.27 3.97
C ASP A 30 4.67 -8.67 4.26
N SER A 31 5.10 -9.83 3.78
CA SER A 31 6.49 -10.29 3.84
C SER A 31 7.42 -9.38 3.04
N GLN A 32 7.07 -9.08 1.77
CA GLN A 32 7.87 -8.21 0.91
C GLN A 32 7.88 -6.76 1.42
N LEU A 33 6.77 -6.27 1.97
CA LEU A 33 6.76 -4.94 2.55
C LEU A 33 7.61 -4.91 3.82
N SER A 34 7.73 -6.03 4.55
CA SER A 34 8.56 -6.21 5.75
C SER A 34 10.06 -6.16 5.44
N SER A 35 10.49 -6.65 4.28
CA SER A 35 11.90 -6.55 3.85
C SER A 35 12.32 -5.12 3.47
N MET A 36 11.39 -4.25 3.06
CA MET A 36 11.65 -2.82 2.79
C MET A 36 11.80 -1.95 4.05
N TYR A 37 11.61 -2.48 5.27
CA TYR A 37 11.56 -1.68 6.50
C TYR A 37 12.89 -1.16 7.00
N LEU A 38 14.00 -1.77 6.59
CA LEU A 38 15.25 -1.52 7.30
C LEU A 38 15.96 -0.34 6.66
N ASN A 39 15.97 0.75 7.43
CA ASN A 39 16.80 1.96 7.34
C ASN A 39 16.10 3.22 6.82
N VAL A 40 15.08 3.19 5.97
CA VAL A 40 14.50 4.43 5.39
C VAL A 40 13.61 5.21 6.37
N ASP A 41 13.01 4.54 7.36
CA ASP A 41 12.14 5.18 8.37
C ASP A 41 12.91 5.69 9.60
N CYS A 42 14.24 5.55 9.61
CA CYS A 42 15.08 6.07 10.69
C CYS A 42 15.04 7.60 10.68
N VAL A 43 14.60 8.19 11.80
CA VAL A 43 14.51 9.66 11.91
C VAL A 43 15.87 10.32 11.81
N ASP A 44 16.94 9.65 12.24
CA ASP A 44 18.28 10.25 12.22
C ASP A 44 18.82 10.49 10.80
N ASN A 45 18.33 9.74 9.79
CA ASN A 45 18.63 10.00 8.38
C ASN A 45 18.11 11.36 7.90
N TYR A 46 17.12 11.93 8.60
CA TYR A 46 16.48 13.21 8.27
C TYR A 46 16.85 14.31 9.26
N SER A 47 17.89 14.10 10.08
CA SER A 47 18.31 15.04 11.13
C SER A 47 18.54 16.47 10.64
N GLN A 48 18.99 16.63 9.40
CA GLN A 48 19.17 17.95 8.78
C GLN A 48 17.86 18.72 8.50
N TYR A 49 16.70 18.07 8.57
CA TYR A 49 15.40 18.68 8.25
C TYR A 49 14.54 18.99 9.48
N TYR A 50 15.00 18.63 10.69
CA TYR A 50 14.28 18.94 11.92
C TYR A 50 15.22 19.38 13.04
N HIS A 51 14.67 20.12 13.98
CA HIS A 51 15.27 20.40 15.28
C HIS A 51 14.72 19.43 16.33
N ARG A 52 15.61 18.65 16.97
CA ARG A 52 15.29 17.79 18.12
C ARG A 52 15.39 18.58 19.40
N PHE A 53 14.33 18.58 20.21
CA PHE A 53 14.33 19.23 21.51
C PHE A 53 13.52 18.45 22.53
N ARG A 54 13.68 18.76 23.83
CA ARG A 54 12.89 18.17 24.90
C ARG A 54 11.89 19.18 25.45
N ARG A 55 10.66 18.74 25.67
CA ARG A 55 9.59 19.48 26.36
C ARG A 55 8.86 18.49 27.26
N ASP A 56 8.69 18.82 28.53
CA ASP A 56 8.03 17.98 29.54
C ASP A 56 8.62 16.55 29.62
N GLY A 57 9.95 16.45 29.52
CA GLY A 57 10.67 15.17 29.51
C GLY A 57 10.53 14.33 28.24
N ARG A 58 9.75 14.76 27.24
CA ARG A 58 9.55 14.04 25.97
C ARG A 58 10.35 14.69 24.84
N GLN A 59 10.94 13.86 23.98
CA GLN A 59 11.58 14.34 22.76
C GLN A 59 10.55 14.77 21.72
N HIS A 60 10.79 15.91 21.11
CA HIS A 60 10.00 16.51 20.04
C HIS A 60 10.89 16.82 18.83
N TYR A 61 10.26 16.87 17.67
CA TYR A 61 10.86 17.14 16.36
C TYR A 61 10.09 18.31 15.75
N ARG A 62 10.78 19.42 15.51
CA ARG A 62 10.25 20.60 14.81
C ARG A 62 10.81 20.62 13.40
N CYS A 63 9.99 20.80 12.37
CA CYS A 63 10.48 21.00 11.01
C CYS A 63 11.35 22.28 10.93
N LEU A 64 12.49 22.21 10.23
CA LEU A 64 13.40 23.36 10.05
C LEU A 64 13.02 24.25 8.86
N ARG A 65 11.98 23.93 8.12
CA ARG A 65 11.57 24.69 6.94
C ARG A 65 10.82 25.96 7.36
N ASP A 66 11.22 27.11 6.82
CA ASP A 66 10.75 28.42 7.30
C ASP A 66 9.24 28.65 7.18
N ASP A 67 8.61 28.09 6.13
CA ASP A 67 7.17 28.14 5.87
C ASP A 67 6.38 27.04 6.62
N CYS A 68 7.02 26.29 7.52
CA CYS A 68 6.44 25.11 8.16
C CYS A 68 6.58 25.12 9.69
N HIS A 69 5.45 25.24 10.39
CA HIS A 69 5.41 25.22 11.86
C HIS A 69 5.13 23.82 12.44
N PHE A 70 5.41 22.76 11.68
CA PHE A 70 5.09 21.40 12.10
C PHE A 70 5.97 20.93 13.28
N VAL A 71 5.32 20.40 14.32
CA VAL A 71 5.97 19.84 15.50
C VAL A 71 5.29 18.53 15.91
N THR A 72 6.08 17.51 16.24
CA THR A 72 5.57 16.22 16.74
C THR A 72 6.50 15.60 17.77
N ASN A 73 6.00 14.76 18.67
CA ASN A 73 6.80 13.93 19.58
C ASN A 73 7.00 12.49 19.07
N LYS A 74 6.53 12.18 17.86
CA LYS A 74 6.65 10.86 17.23
C LYS A 74 7.63 10.93 16.05
N SER A 75 8.71 10.17 16.13
CA SER A 75 9.77 10.09 15.11
C SER A 75 9.22 9.70 13.73
N SER A 76 8.38 8.65 13.66
CA SER A 76 7.78 8.19 12.41
C SER A 76 6.91 9.25 11.73
N ILE A 77 6.24 10.09 12.51
CA ILE A 77 5.45 11.21 11.97
C ILE A 77 6.36 12.31 11.43
N ALA A 78 7.47 12.61 12.12
CA ALA A 78 8.44 13.60 11.66
C ALA A 78 9.05 13.20 10.31
N VAL A 79 9.48 11.94 10.17
CA VAL A 79 10.00 11.38 8.91
C VAL A 79 9.00 11.53 7.78
N ARG A 80 7.77 11.03 7.97
CA ARG A 80 6.71 11.11 6.96
C ARG A 80 6.40 12.55 6.56
N HIS A 81 6.42 13.47 7.52
CA HIS A 81 6.20 14.88 7.26
C HIS A 81 7.30 15.45 6.36
N ILE A 82 8.57 15.21 6.68
CA ILE A 82 9.71 15.70 5.88
C ILE A 82 9.72 15.12 4.47
N ARG A 83 9.37 13.84 4.27
CA ARG A 83 9.28 13.23 2.93
C ARG A 83 8.39 14.01 1.97
N ARG A 84 7.33 14.67 2.47
CA ARG A 84 6.47 15.53 1.64
C ARG A 84 7.17 16.81 1.18
N HIS A 85 8.11 17.34 1.96
CA HIS A 85 8.87 18.53 1.58
C HIS A 85 9.95 18.23 0.55
N ILE A 86 10.64 17.09 0.67
CA ILE A 86 11.72 16.69 -0.23
C ILE A 86 11.26 15.79 -1.39
N ASN A 87 9.96 15.53 -1.48
CA ASN A 87 9.34 14.67 -2.49
C ASN A 87 9.92 13.24 -2.57
N GLU A 88 10.43 12.71 -1.46
CA GLU A 88 10.98 11.37 -1.42
C GLU A 88 9.88 10.31 -1.31
N LYS A 89 9.84 9.39 -2.28
CA LYS A 89 8.87 8.28 -2.37
C LYS A 89 9.61 6.94 -2.29
N PRO A 90 10.02 6.49 -1.10
CA PRO A 90 10.91 5.35 -0.97
C PRO A 90 10.22 4.01 -1.26
N TYR A 91 8.88 3.97 -1.20
CA TYR A 91 8.12 2.74 -1.42
C TYR A 91 7.73 2.62 -2.89
N LYS A 92 8.51 1.83 -3.65
CA LYS A 92 8.26 1.57 -5.07
C LYS A 92 7.42 0.30 -5.25
N CYS A 93 6.54 0.32 -6.24
CA CYS A 93 5.86 -0.88 -6.67
C CYS A 93 6.85 -1.85 -7.31
N TRP A 94 6.74 -3.13 -6.94
CA TRP A 94 7.54 -4.22 -7.52
C TRP A 94 6.73 -5.10 -8.49
N HIS A 95 5.45 -4.80 -8.68
CA HIS A 95 4.62 -5.59 -9.58
C HIS A 95 5.06 -5.37 -11.03
N LYS A 96 5.08 -6.46 -11.78
CA LYS A 96 5.38 -6.49 -13.21
C LYS A 96 4.10 -6.94 -13.91
N ASP A 97 3.57 -6.09 -14.76
CA ASP A 97 2.46 -6.45 -15.63
C ASP A 97 3.01 -7.16 -16.88
N ASP A 98 2.17 -7.86 -17.63
CA ASP A 98 2.58 -8.70 -18.78
C ASP A 98 3.36 -7.96 -19.88
N ASN A 99 3.35 -6.62 -19.88
CA ASN A 99 4.05 -5.80 -20.87
C ASN A 99 4.95 -4.71 -20.28
N GLU A 100 4.83 -4.31 -19.01
CA GLU A 100 5.65 -3.24 -18.42
C GLU A 100 5.78 -3.36 -16.90
N ASP A 101 6.90 -2.86 -16.36
CA ASP A 101 7.09 -2.74 -14.91
C ASP A 101 6.25 -1.57 -14.35
N CYS A 102 5.51 -1.81 -13.26
CA CYS A 102 4.72 -0.75 -12.63
C CYS A 102 5.64 0.27 -11.92
N ASN A 103 5.81 1.46 -12.51
CA ASN A 103 6.71 2.50 -12.03
C ASN A 103 6.15 3.40 -10.90
N GLN A 104 5.05 3.01 -10.26
CA GLN A 104 4.41 3.81 -9.21
C GLN A 104 5.23 3.81 -7.90
N GLN A 105 5.29 4.97 -7.25
CA GLN A 105 6.05 5.19 -6.01
C GLN A 105 5.22 5.97 -4.99
N PHE A 106 5.43 5.67 -3.71
CA PHE A 106 4.60 6.15 -2.61
C PHE A 106 5.43 6.70 -1.45
N TYR A 107 4.85 7.65 -0.71
CA TYR A 107 5.45 8.24 0.48
C TYR A 107 5.34 7.36 1.73
N GLN A 108 4.38 6.43 1.74
CA GLN A 108 4.08 5.56 2.87
C GLN A 108 3.87 4.11 2.41
N LYS A 109 4.26 3.17 3.28
CA LYS A 109 4.01 1.74 3.08
C LYS A 109 2.52 1.42 2.90
N CYS A 110 1.64 2.03 3.68
CA CYS A 110 0.20 1.75 3.57
C CYS A 110 -0.34 2.11 2.18
N ASP A 111 0.19 3.17 1.57
CA ASP A 111 -0.23 3.62 0.25
C ASP A 111 0.26 2.63 -0.83
N LEU A 112 1.50 2.15 -0.73
CA LEU A 112 2.01 1.07 -1.58
C LEU A 112 1.19 -0.22 -1.41
N ARG A 113 0.85 -0.62 -0.18
CA ARG A 113 0.03 -1.80 0.09
C ARG A 113 -1.32 -1.72 -0.64
N VAL A 114 -2.02 -0.60 -0.50
CA VAL A 114 -3.32 -0.38 -1.15
C VAL A 114 -3.20 -0.36 -2.66
N HIS A 115 -2.12 0.22 -3.19
CA HIS A 115 -1.84 0.19 -4.62
C HIS A 115 -1.62 -1.24 -5.12
N LEU A 116 -0.81 -2.06 -4.43
CA LEU A 116 -0.58 -3.45 -4.80
C LEU A 116 -1.89 -4.22 -4.88
N MET A 117 -2.86 -4.01 -3.97
CA MET A 117 -4.17 -4.68 -4.05
C MET A 117 -4.92 -4.47 -5.38
N ARG A 118 -4.62 -3.39 -6.13
CA ARG A 118 -5.24 -3.15 -7.44
C ARG A 118 -4.71 -4.07 -8.52
N HIS A 119 -3.43 -4.43 -8.46
CA HIS A 119 -2.78 -5.33 -9.40
C HIS A 119 -3.29 -6.75 -9.27
N PHE A 120 -3.60 -7.16 -8.05
CA PHE A 120 -4.11 -8.50 -7.77
C PHE A 120 -5.64 -8.55 -7.78
N GLU A 121 -6.31 -7.47 -8.21
CA GLU A 121 -7.78 -7.28 -8.21
C GLU A 121 -8.46 -7.70 -6.89
N ASP A 122 -7.70 -7.68 -5.80
CA ASP A 122 -8.08 -8.36 -4.58
C ASP A 122 -8.61 -7.35 -3.56
N LYS A 123 -9.74 -7.71 -2.93
CA LYS A 123 -10.44 -6.90 -1.94
C LYS A 123 -10.67 -7.75 -0.68
N PRO A 124 -9.70 -7.77 0.25
CA PRO A 124 -9.72 -8.68 1.39
C PRO A 124 -10.78 -8.28 2.42
N PHE A 125 -11.24 -7.04 2.40
CA PHE A 125 -12.21 -6.53 3.36
C PHE A 125 -13.63 -6.64 2.78
N LYS A 126 -14.31 -7.74 3.09
CA LYS A 126 -15.70 -7.98 2.68
C LYS A 126 -16.69 -7.35 3.66
N CYS A 127 -17.81 -6.85 3.15
CA CYS A 127 -18.94 -6.45 3.97
C CYS A 127 -19.52 -7.68 4.69
N SER A 128 -19.83 -7.54 5.98
CA SER A 128 -20.42 -8.62 6.80
C SER A 128 -21.95 -8.67 6.73
N GLN A 129 -22.61 -7.69 6.09
CA GLN A 129 -24.07 -7.66 5.91
C GLN A 129 -24.48 -8.64 4.81
N ASN A 130 -25.38 -9.58 5.12
CA ASN A 130 -25.82 -10.63 4.18
C ASN A 130 -26.51 -10.11 2.91
N SER A 131 -27.05 -8.88 2.93
CA SER A 131 -27.66 -8.23 1.76
C SER A 131 -26.68 -7.37 0.95
N CYS A 132 -25.37 -7.45 1.24
CA CYS A 132 -24.37 -6.61 0.61
C CYS A 132 -23.06 -7.34 0.31
N ASP A 133 -22.79 -7.58 -0.97
CA ASP A 133 -21.57 -8.25 -1.46
C ASP A 133 -20.39 -7.29 -1.72
N LYS A 134 -20.43 -6.08 -1.16
CA LYS A 134 -19.38 -5.08 -1.41
C LYS A 134 -18.09 -5.47 -0.70
N CYS A 135 -17.00 -5.46 -1.46
CA CYS A 135 -15.65 -5.70 -0.96
C CYS A 135 -14.79 -4.43 -1.12
N PHE A 136 -13.81 -4.25 -0.23
CA PHE A 136 -12.97 -3.07 -0.13
C PHE A 136 -11.48 -3.44 -0.04
N THR A 137 -10.63 -2.53 -0.51
CA THR A 137 -9.17 -2.66 -0.44
C THR A 137 -8.60 -2.15 0.89
N THR A 138 -9.39 -1.45 1.71
CA THR A 138 -8.97 -0.97 3.04
C THR A 138 -10.02 -1.18 4.11
N GLN A 139 -9.58 -1.46 5.33
CA GLN A 139 -10.45 -1.54 6.51
C GLN A 139 -11.21 -0.24 6.78
N LYS A 140 -10.58 0.92 6.54
CA LYS A 140 -11.23 2.23 6.71
C LYS A 140 -12.42 2.40 5.76
N ALA A 141 -12.27 2.00 4.50
CA ALA A 141 -13.35 2.06 3.53
C ALA A 141 -14.50 1.11 3.90
N LEU A 142 -14.19 -0.13 4.34
CA LEU A 142 -15.18 -1.04 4.88
C LEU A 142 -15.90 -0.44 6.09
N THR A 143 -15.18 0.14 7.04
CA THR A 143 -15.77 0.74 8.25
C THR A 143 -16.72 1.88 7.92
N LEU A 144 -16.33 2.77 6.98
CA LEU A 144 -17.21 3.84 6.50
C LEU A 144 -18.43 3.30 5.75
N HIS A 145 -18.27 2.21 5.02
CA HIS A 145 -19.37 1.54 4.34
C HIS A 145 -20.36 0.91 5.34
N LEU A 146 -19.88 0.22 6.38
CA LEU A 146 -20.73 -0.39 7.41
C LEU A 146 -21.57 0.65 8.17
N ARG A 147 -21.05 1.87 8.34
CA ARG A 147 -21.84 2.99 8.90
C ARG A 147 -23.07 3.36 8.07
N ARG A 148 -23.06 3.09 6.76
CA ARG A 148 -24.23 3.31 5.90
C ARG A 148 -25.34 2.32 6.24
N HIS A 149 -24.99 1.05 6.48
CA HIS A 149 -25.96 0.02 6.84
C HIS A 149 -26.60 0.29 8.20
N SER A 150 -25.82 0.78 9.18
CA SER A 150 -26.37 1.17 10.48
C SER A 150 -27.31 2.38 10.45
N LEU A 151 -27.33 3.15 9.35
CA LEU A 151 -28.24 4.29 9.17
C LEU A 151 -29.52 3.94 8.41
N THR A 152 -29.59 2.74 7.82
CA THR A 152 -30.75 2.27 7.05
C THR A 152 -31.59 1.23 7.80
N GLU A 153 -31.10 0.70 8.92
CA GLU A 153 -31.82 -0.24 9.79
C GLU A 153 -32.36 0.42 11.08
N GLY A 154 -32.86 1.64 10.97
CA GLY A 154 -33.53 2.39 12.05
C GLY A 154 -34.98 2.66 11.72
#